data_AF-A0A6B2TET7-F1
#
_entry.id   AF-A0A6B2TET7-F1
#
_cell.length_a   1.000
_cell.length_b   1.000
_cell.length_c   1.000
_cell.angle_alpha   90.00
_cell.angle_beta   90.00
_cell.angle_gamma   90.00
#
_symmetry.space_group_name_H-M   'P 1'
#
loop_
_entity.id
_entity.type
_entity.pdbx_description
1 polymer ?
#
loop_
_entity_poly.entity_id
_entity_poly.type
_entity_poly.pdbx_seq_one_letter_code
_entity_poly.pdbx_strand_id
1 'polypeptide(L)'
;DLTRLPDELASLTGRAAGRDVTGLRLRLYHRAGVRPHSFEQVHPTRVALHPGRVDLSGVGTGAGGPVEEYDLGPCGQETRAYLLCVGAPYDPAQLGKELLLTEVELDAESPAPLRLPAPQPVLMRWTDDPDLYSRLDPQVAHYRQEEELHRTFEEACAELKLGRRSAAEALLGTAWRLAAETGDTAMQEHLRRLVRVRDSASGRVELRDRIAKFDVEAARIQTSTTV
;
A
#
# COMPACT_ATOMS: atom_id res chain seq x y z
N ASP A 1 22.84 -9.74 13.98
CA ASP A 1 24.21 -9.37 14.37
C ASP A 1 24.10 -8.10 15.20
N LEU A 2 24.32 -8.18 16.51
CA LEU A 2 24.09 -7.05 17.42
C LEU A 2 25.14 -5.95 17.26
N THR A 3 26.24 -6.22 16.53
CA THR A 3 27.31 -5.25 16.31
C THR A 3 26.92 -4.13 15.35
N ARG A 4 25.89 -4.34 14.51
CA ARG A 4 25.34 -3.33 13.58
C ARG A 4 24.30 -2.41 14.19
N LEU A 5 23.78 -2.75 15.38
CA LEU A 5 22.69 -1.99 16.02
C LEU A 5 23.04 -0.51 16.29
N PRO A 6 24.26 -0.14 16.73
CA PRO A 6 24.59 1.27 16.94
C PRO A 6 24.47 2.09 15.66
N ASP A 7 24.96 1.55 14.54
CA ASP A 7 24.91 2.22 13.23
C ASP A 7 23.47 2.28 12.69
N GLU A 8 22.69 1.20 12.85
CA GLU A 8 21.27 1.19 12.51
C GLU A 8 20.47 2.22 13.32
N LEU A 9 20.73 2.33 14.63
CA LEU A 9 20.10 3.31 15.50
C LEU A 9 20.49 4.74 15.15
N ALA A 10 21.77 4.98 14.83
CA ALA A 10 22.25 6.28 14.38
C ALA A 10 21.58 6.69 13.05
N SER A 11 21.45 5.75 12.10
CA SER A 11 20.75 5.97 10.83
C SER A 11 19.25 6.27 11.05
N LEU A 12 18.58 5.51 11.93
CA LEU A 12 17.18 5.77 12.31
C LEU A 12 17.00 7.16 12.93
N THR A 13 17.89 7.52 13.87
CA THR A 13 17.86 8.80 14.55
C THR A 13 18.12 9.95 13.57
N GLY A 14 19.08 9.79 12.65
CA GLY A 14 19.36 10.77 11.60
C GLY A 14 18.16 10.99 10.67
N ARG A 15 17.49 9.91 10.24
CA ARG A 15 16.26 10.01 9.42
C ARG A 15 15.12 10.68 10.19
N ALA A 16 14.93 10.34 11.46
CA ALA A 16 13.91 10.96 12.30
C ALA A 16 14.17 12.46 12.52
N ALA A 17 15.43 12.85 12.74
CA ALA A 17 15.84 14.25 12.90
C ALA A 17 15.70 15.07 11.61
N GLY A 18 15.70 14.42 10.44
CA GLY A 18 15.49 15.05 9.14
C GLY A 18 14.02 15.28 8.75
N ARG A 19 13.06 14.95 9.64
CA ARG A 19 11.62 15.20 9.41
C ARG A 19 11.25 16.59 9.92
N ASP A 20 11.37 17.57 9.04
CA ASP A 20 11.18 19.00 9.31
C ASP A 20 9.76 19.51 8.99
N VAL A 21 8.97 18.75 8.24
CA VAL A 21 7.56 19.06 7.98
C VAL A 21 6.68 18.31 8.98
N THR A 22 6.07 19.04 9.90
CA THR A 22 5.12 18.50 10.88
C THR A 22 3.68 18.87 10.53
N GLY A 23 2.70 18.18 11.14
CA GLY A 23 1.28 18.50 10.96
C GLY A 23 0.80 18.37 9.50
N LEU A 24 1.40 17.47 8.73
CA LEU A 24 0.96 17.19 7.37
C LEU A 24 -0.39 16.47 7.41
N ARG A 25 -1.39 17.10 6.80
CA ARG A 25 -2.76 16.61 6.68
C ARG A 25 -3.08 16.39 5.21
N LEU A 26 -3.78 15.31 4.92
CA LEU A 26 -4.38 15.07 3.62
C LEU A 26 -5.89 15.10 3.74
N ARG A 27 -6.53 15.89 2.90
CA ARG A 27 -7.99 16.02 2.84
C ARG A 27 -8.52 15.44 1.54
N LEU A 28 -9.53 14.59 1.67
CA LEU A 28 -10.30 14.03 0.55
C LEU A 28 -11.66 14.70 0.50
N TYR A 29 -11.87 15.56 -0.49
CA TYR A 29 -13.15 16.23 -0.73
C TYR A 29 -13.99 15.41 -1.70
N HIS A 30 -14.84 14.52 -1.18
CA HIS A 30 -15.68 13.67 -2.01
C HIS A 30 -16.86 14.46 -2.62
N ARG A 31 -17.25 14.12 -3.84
CA ARG A 31 -18.50 14.59 -4.44
C ARG A 31 -19.69 13.82 -3.89
N ALA A 32 -20.88 14.42 -4.00
CA ALA A 32 -22.11 13.79 -3.55
C ALA A 32 -22.33 12.44 -4.25
N GLY A 33 -22.69 11.41 -3.48
CA GLY A 33 -22.94 10.06 -4.01
C GLY A 33 -21.71 9.17 -4.17
N VAL A 34 -20.49 9.72 -4.05
CA VAL A 34 -19.24 8.93 -4.04
C VAL A 34 -19.20 7.99 -2.84
N ARG A 35 -18.58 6.83 -3.03
CA ARG A 35 -18.38 5.76 -2.06
C ARG A 35 -16.88 5.61 -1.82
N PRO A 36 -16.31 6.22 -0.77
CA PRO A 36 -14.95 5.88 -0.34
C PRO A 36 -14.90 4.43 0.12
N HIS A 37 -13.84 3.70 -0.28
CA HIS A 37 -13.64 2.30 0.07
C HIS A 37 -12.43 2.10 0.98
N SER A 38 -11.25 2.55 0.54
CA SER A 38 -10.02 2.47 1.34
C SER A 38 -9.06 3.58 0.98
N PHE A 39 -8.23 3.94 1.96
CA PHE A 39 -7.08 4.80 1.77
C PHE A 39 -5.89 4.18 2.51
N GLU A 40 -4.83 3.88 1.78
CA GLU A 40 -3.67 3.16 2.30
C GLU A 40 -2.40 3.91 1.92
N GLN A 41 -1.45 4.01 2.85
CA GLN A 41 -0.06 4.22 2.47
C GLN A 41 0.45 2.91 1.91
N VAL A 42 1.04 2.94 0.72
CA VAL A 42 1.61 1.76 0.05
C VAL A 42 3.12 1.87 -0.11
N HIS A 43 3.74 3.02 0.20
CA HIS A 43 5.19 3.17 0.27
C HIS A 43 5.59 4.22 1.31
N PRO A 44 6.68 4.02 2.08
CA PRO A 44 7.62 2.88 2.04
C PRO A 44 7.16 1.64 2.81
N THR A 45 6.16 1.81 3.66
CA THR A 45 5.53 0.73 4.42
C THR A 45 4.05 0.74 4.19
N ARG A 46 3.47 -0.44 4.00
CA ARG A 46 2.04 -0.56 3.78
C ARG A 46 1.26 -0.40 5.08
N VAL A 47 0.36 0.58 5.14
CA VAL A 47 -0.47 0.87 6.31
C VAL A 47 -1.84 1.37 5.85
N ALA A 48 -2.90 0.72 6.31
CA ALA A 48 -4.26 1.24 6.15
C ALA A 48 -4.43 2.50 6.99
N LEU A 49 -4.93 3.57 6.38
CA LEU A 49 -5.16 4.84 7.02
C LEU A 49 -6.64 5.01 7.32
N HIS A 50 -6.92 5.60 8.49
CA HIS A 50 -8.26 5.95 8.90
C HIS A 50 -8.34 7.46 9.10
N PRO A 51 -9.45 8.09 8.73
CA PRO A 51 -9.58 9.53 8.88
C PRO A 51 -9.57 9.88 10.38
N GLY A 52 -8.74 10.84 10.76
CA GLY A 52 -8.76 11.42 12.10
C GLY A 52 -10.02 12.25 12.33
N ARG A 53 -10.57 12.82 11.25
CA ARG A 53 -11.81 13.59 11.26
C ARG A 53 -12.59 13.41 9.97
N VAL A 54 -13.92 13.43 10.07
CA VAL A 54 -14.84 13.44 8.93
C VAL A 54 -15.82 14.60 9.09
N ASP A 55 -15.88 15.50 8.12
CA ASP A 55 -16.85 16.58 8.04
C ASP A 55 -18.00 16.22 7.08
N LEU A 56 -19.24 16.30 7.58
CA LEU A 56 -20.47 15.98 6.86
C LEU A 56 -21.35 17.21 6.62
N SER A 57 -20.89 18.41 6.98
CA SER A 57 -21.66 19.66 6.87
C SER A 57 -22.11 19.96 5.44
N GLY A 58 -21.25 19.67 4.46
CA GLY A 58 -21.56 19.80 3.02
C GLY A 58 -22.60 18.79 2.53
N VAL A 59 -22.72 17.63 3.18
CA VAL A 59 -23.68 16.59 2.82
C VAL A 59 -25.10 17.02 3.20
N GLY A 60 -25.28 17.50 4.44
CA GLY A 60 -26.60 17.90 4.95
C GLY A 60 -27.22 19.10 4.22
N THR A 61 -26.39 19.91 3.57
CA THR A 61 -26.81 21.09 2.79
C THR A 61 -26.94 20.81 1.30
N GLY A 62 -26.55 19.61 0.83
CA GLY A 62 -26.49 19.27 -0.60
C GLY A 62 -25.37 20.00 -1.37
N ALA A 63 -24.46 20.68 -0.68
CA ALA A 63 -23.37 21.43 -1.28
C ALA A 63 -22.16 20.55 -1.68
N GLY A 64 -22.09 19.30 -1.19
CA GLY A 64 -21.00 18.37 -1.48
C GLY A 64 -21.14 17.00 -0.83
N GLY A 65 -20.10 16.18 -0.93
CA GLY A 65 -19.96 14.91 -0.21
C GLY A 65 -19.21 15.08 1.12
N PRO A 66 -18.90 13.96 1.82
CA PRO A 66 -18.07 13.98 3.01
C PRO A 66 -16.65 14.49 2.72
N VAL A 67 -16.04 15.15 3.70
CA VAL A 67 -14.62 15.51 3.67
C VAL A 67 -13.88 14.69 4.73
N GLU A 68 -12.93 13.87 4.30
CA GLU A 68 -12.12 13.02 5.18
C GLU A 68 -10.73 13.62 5.36
N GLU A 69 -10.30 13.80 6.61
CA GLU A 69 -8.99 14.34 6.97
C GLU A 69 -8.10 13.27 7.59
N TYR A 70 -6.90 13.10 7.05
CA TYR A 70 -5.90 12.11 7.45
C TYR A 70 -4.63 12.79 7.94
N ASP A 71 -4.16 12.40 9.12
CA ASP A 71 -2.86 12.80 9.63
C ASP A 71 -1.78 11.91 9.01
N LEU A 72 -0.89 12.49 8.21
CA LEU A 72 0.19 11.75 7.56
C LEU A 72 1.45 11.64 8.45
N GLY A 73 1.47 12.34 9.58
CA GLY A 73 2.64 12.39 10.46
C GLY A 73 3.83 13.16 9.85
N PRO A 74 4.94 13.30 10.59
CA PRO A 74 6.06 14.14 10.16
C PRO A 74 6.74 13.59 8.91
N CYS A 75 7.09 14.46 7.97
CA CYS A 75 7.75 14.13 6.71
C CYS A 75 9.09 14.87 6.60
N GLY A 76 10.03 14.31 5.85
CA GLY A 76 11.33 14.92 5.55
C GLY A 76 11.69 14.71 4.08
N GLN A 77 12.97 14.48 3.79
CA GLN A 77 13.39 14.04 2.45
C GLN A 77 13.08 12.55 2.25
N GLU A 78 11.82 12.23 2.00
CA GLU A 78 11.34 10.88 1.71
C GLU A 78 10.24 10.90 0.65
N THR A 79 9.97 9.74 0.07
CA THR A 79 8.85 9.55 -0.86
C THR A 79 7.83 8.63 -0.22
N ARG A 80 6.56 9.01 -0.28
CA ARG A 80 5.44 8.19 0.18
C ARG A 80 4.43 8.08 -0.95
N ALA A 81 3.89 6.89 -1.16
CA ALA A 81 2.82 6.66 -2.12
C ALA A 81 1.57 6.21 -1.38
N TYR A 82 0.43 6.64 -1.87
CA TYR A 82 -0.88 6.35 -1.29
C TYR A 82 -1.80 5.77 -2.36
N LEU A 83 -2.56 4.75 -2.00
CA LEU A 83 -3.56 4.14 -2.85
C LEU A 83 -4.95 4.49 -2.31
N LEU A 84 -5.71 5.23 -3.11
CA LEU A 84 -7.08 5.62 -2.82
C LEU A 84 -8.04 4.76 -3.66
N CYS A 85 -8.94 4.05 -2.99
CA CYS A 85 -10.02 3.33 -3.64
C CYS A 85 -11.34 4.07 -3.37
N VAL A 86 -11.94 4.60 -4.44
CA VAL A 86 -13.22 5.29 -4.42
C VAL A 86 -14.09 4.80 -5.57
N GLY A 87 -15.39 4.74 -5.36
CA GLY A 87 -16.37 4.39 -6.38
C GLY A 87 -17.51 5.38 -6.45
N ALA A 88 -18.31 5.29 -7.50
CA ALA A 88 -19.59 5.98 -7.61
C ALA A 88 -20.64 4.99 -8.12
N PRO A 89 -21.93 5.18 -7.80
CA PRO A 89 -22.99 4.38 -8.41
C PRO A 89 -22.99 4.58 -9.93
N TYR A 90 -23.28 3.50 -10.66
CA TYR A 90 -23.44 3.58 -12.11
C TYR A 90 -24.62 4.47 -12.47
N ASP A 91 -24.41 5.40 -13.41
CA ASP A 91 -25.45 6.26 -13.97
C ASP A 91 -25.32 6.26 -15.51
N PRO A 92 -26.28 5.67 -16.23
CA PRO A 92 -26.23 5.63 -17.70
C PRO A 92 -26.30 7.03 -18.33
N ALA A 93 -26.87 8.03 -17.65
CA ALA A 93 -26.88 9.41 -18.13
C ALA A 93 -25.48 10.07 -18.10
N GLN A 94 -24.52 9.45 -17.42
CA GLN A 94 -23.13 9.89 -17.33
C GLN A 94 -22.16 9.05 -18.16
N LEU A 95 -22.66 8.11 -18.97
CA LEU A 95 -21.80 7.31 -19.87
C LEU A 95 -20.98 8.23 -20.79
N GLY A 96 -19.67 7.98 -20.86
CA GLY A 96 -18.71 8.76 -21.65
C GLY A 96 -18.33 10.12 -21.06
N LYS A 97 -18.98 10.58 -19.97
CA LYS A 97 -18.64 11.84 -19.32
C LYS A 97 -17.55 11.65 -18.27
N GLU A 98 -16.69 12.66 -18.16
CA GLU A 98 -15.70 12.72 -17.09
C GLU A 98 -16.34 13.27 -15.82
N LEU A 99 -16.24 12.49 -14.74
CA LEU A 99 -16.82 12.78 -13.44
C LEU A 99 -15.68 13.01 -12.45
N LEU A 100 -15.74 14.12 -11.72
CA LEU A 100 -14.88 14.32 -10.57
C LEU A 100 -15.46 13.55 -9.38
N LEU A 101 -14.69 12.62 -8.81
CA LEU A 101 -15.10 11.86 -7.64
C LEU A 101 -14.61 12.50 -6.35
N THR A 102 -13.32 12.81 -6.30
CA THR A 102 -12.66 13.32 -5.09
C THR A 102 -11.63 14.35 -5.49
N GLU A 103 -11.48 15.41 -4.71
CA GLU A 103 -10.33 16.30 -4.81
C GLU A 103 -9.40 16.04 -3.62
N VAL A 104 -8.11 15.83 -3.89
CA VAL A 104 -7.08 15.52 -2.90
C VAL A 104 -6.29 16.78 -2.62
N GLU A 105 -6.29 17.23 -1.38
CA GLU A 105 -5.56 18.41 -0.93
C GLU A 105 -4.56 18.02 0.16
N LEU A 106 -3.37 18.62 0.10
CA LEU A 106 -2.39 18.55 1.18
C LEU A 106 -2.37 19.89 1.90
N ASP A 107 -2.34 19.81 3.23
CA ASP A 107 -2.16 20.93 4.14
C ASP A 107 -1.02 20.59 5.11
N ALA A 108 -0.30 21.59 5.59
CA ALA A 108 0.80 21.37 6.52
C ALA A 108 0.89 22.52 7.52
N GLU A 109 1.03 22.17 8.80
CA GLU A 109 1.40 23.14 9.83
C GLU A 109 2.93 23.26 9.89
N SER A 110 3.49 24.10 9.00
CA SER A 110 4.92 24.40 9.00
C SER A 110 5.19 25.86 9.41
N PRO A 111 6.17 26.10 10.31
CA PRO A 111 6.61 27.46 10.64
C PRO A 111 7.35 28.14 9.47
N ALA A 112 7.83 27.37 8.49
CA ALA A 112 8.44 27.87 7.27
C ALA A 112 7.43 27.80 6.11
N PRO A 113 7.50 28.70 5.12
CA PRO A 113 6.63 28.65 3.96
C PRO A 113 6.93 27.39 3.13
N LEU A 114 6.09 26.37 3.27
CA LEU A 114 6.15 25.16 2.47
C LEU A 114 5.28 25.34 1.22
N ARG A 115 5.86 25.11 0.03
CA ARG A 115 5.11 25.12 -1.23
C ARG A 115 4.44 23.77 -1.44
N LEU A 116 3.18 23.67 -1.05
CA LEU A 116 2.35 22.48 -1.28
C LEU A 116 1.86 22.43 -2.74
N PRO A 117 1.62 21.22 -3.29
CA PRO A 117 1.02 21.08 -4.61
C PRO A 117 -0.40 21.65 -4.62
N ALA A 118 -0.88 22.06 -5.79
CA ALA A 118 -2.29 22.38 -5.96
C ALA A 118 -3.16 21.13 -5.72
N PRO A 119 -4.41 21.29 -5.28
CA PRO A 119 -5.33 20.18 -5.14
C PRO A 119 -5.41 19.34 -6.43
N GLN A 120 -5.46 18.01 -6.27
CA GLN A 120 -5.42 17.06 -7.38
C GLN A 120 -6.79 16.36 -7.55
N PRO A 121 -7.38 16.36 -8.76
CA PRO A 121 -8.65 15.70 -8.99
C PRO A 121 -8.50 14.19 -9.22
N VAL A 122 -9.42 13.41 -8.65
CA VAL A 122 -9.64 11.99 -8.95
C VAL A 122 -10.84 11.88 -9.87
N LEU A 123 -10.57 11.55 -11.13
CA LEU A 123 -11.56 11.54 -12.20
C LEU A 123 -11.96 10.11 -12.57
N MET A 124 -13.20 9.95 -13.02
CA MET A 124 -13.73 8.68 -13.51
C MET A 124 -14.58 8.92 -14.75
N ARG A 125 -14.51 7.99 -15.71
CA ARG A 125 -15.40 7.97 -16.86
C ARG A 125 -16.02 6.60 -17.00
N TRP A 126 -17.35 6.53 -16.98
CA TRP A 126 -18.05 5.32 -17.37
C TRP A 126 -17.86 5.07 -18.86
N THR A 127 -17.57 3.84 -19.24
CA THR A 127 -17.37 3.46 -20.64
C THR A 127 -17.79 2.02 -20.87
N ASP A 128 -18.32 1.76 -22.07
CA ASP A 128 -18.62 0.45 -22.63
C ASP A 128 -17.48 -0.09 -23.49
N ASP A 129 -16.40 0.68 -23.67
CA ASP A 129 -15.22 0.30 -24.43
C ASP A 129 -14.31 -0.62 -23.58
N PRO A 130 -14.19 -1.92 -23.94
CA PRO A 130 -13.35 -2.86 -23.21
C PRO A 130 -11.88 -2.48 -23.20
N ASP A 131 -11.37 -1.76 -24.21
CA ASP A 131 -9.97 -1.37 -24.26
C ASP A 131 -9.62 -0.28 -23.23
N LEU A 132 -10.62 0.49 -22.77
CA LEU A 132 -10.42 1.55 -21.78
C LEU A 132 -10.48 1.06 -20.33
N TYR A 133 -11.33 0.08 -20.00
CA TYR A 133 -11.46 -0.41 -18.62
C TYR A 133 -10.64 -1.68 -18.32
N SER A 134 -10.16 -2.40 -19.34
CA SER A 134 -9.31 -3.59 -19.14
C SER A 134 -7.86 -3.28 -18.79
N ARG A 135 -7.43 -2.02 -18.99
CA ARG A 135 -6.07 -1.57 -18.68
C ARG A 135 -5.99 -1.17 -17.22
N LEU A 136 -5.04 -1.78 -16.52
CA LEU A 136 -4.68 -1.36 -15.18
C LEU A 136 -3.55 -0.34 -15.25
N ASP A 137 -3.64 0.73 -14.46
CA ASP A 137 -2.54 1.68 -14.31
C ASP A 137 -1.28 0.95 -13.80
N PRO A 138 -0.08 1.19 -14.35
CA PRO A 138 1.13 0.50 -13.95
C PRO A 138 1.50 0.64 -12.46
N GLN A 139 1.26 1.80 -11.85
CA GLN A 139 1.55 1.99 -10.42
C GLN A 139 0.54 1.23 -9.56
N VAL A 140 -0.74 1.27 -9.93
CA VAL A 140 -1.78 0.48 -9.26
C VAL A 140 -1.51 -1.02 -9.41
N ALA A 141 -1.04 -1.46 -10.58
CA ALA A 141 -0.66 -2.85 -10.84
C ALA A 141 0.49 -3.29 -9.93
N HIS A 142 1.55 -2.47 -9.84
CA HIS A 142 2.70 -2.71 -8.96
C HIS A 142 2.27 -2.91 -7.50
N TYR A 143 1.57 -1.92 -6.92
CA TYR A 143 1.16 -2.00 -5.51
C TYR A 143 0.10 -3.08 -5.23
N ARG A 144 -0.63 -3.54 -6.24
CA ARG A 144 -1.52 -4.72 -6.13
C ARG A 144 -0.74 -6.02 -6.11
N GLN A 145 0.31 -6.15 -6.92
CA GLN A 145 1.18 -7.34 -6.91
C GLN A 145 1.92 -7.47 -5.56
N GLU A 146 2.39 -6.36 -5.00
CA GLU A 146 2.99 -6.36 -3.66
C GLU A 146 1.98 -6.76 -2.56
N GLU A 147 0.73 -6.29 -2.64
CA GLU A 147 -0.32 -6.73 -1.71
C GLU A 147 -0.61 -8.22 -1.84
N GLU A 148 -0.65 -8.73 -3.07
CA GLU A 148 -0.84 -10.14 -3.32
C GLU A 148 0.30 -10.97 -2.73
N LEU A 149 1.55 -10.50 -2.82
CA LEU A 149 2.71 -11.11 -2.17
C LEU A 149 2.54 -11.14 -0.65
N HIS A 150 2.22 -10.00 -0.04
CA HIS A 150 2.05 -9.88 1.40
C HIS A 150 0.96 -10.83 1.92
N ARG A 151 -0.23 -10.79 1.32
CA ARG A 151 -1.35 -11.67 1.67
C ARG A 151 -0.99 -13.15 1.51
N THR A 152 -0.40 -13.53 0.39
CA THR A 152 0.01 -14.92 0.12
C THR A 152 1.00 -15.42 1.17
N PHE A 153 1.93 -14.56 1.58
CA PHE A 153 2.89 -14.90 2.62
C PHE A 153 2.25 -15.04 4.01
N GLU A 154 1.32 -14.17 4.38
CA GLU A 154 0.58 -14.31 5.64
C GLU A 154 -0.28 -15.57 5.68
N GLU A 155 -0.94 -15.92 4.58
CA GLU A 155 -1.67 -17.18 4.44
C GLU A 155 -0.72 -18.39 4.58
N ALA A 156 0.46 -18.35 3.95
CA ALA A 156 1.46 -19.40 4.12
C ALA A 156 1.90 -19.56 5.58
N CYS A 157 2.09 -18.43 6.27
CA CYS A 157 2.42 -18.41 7.69
C CYS A 157 1.30 -19.00 8.57
N ALA A 158 0.04 -18.74 8.24
CA ALA A 158 -1.11 -19.34 8.92
C ALA A 158 -1.15 -20.86 8.72
N GLU A 159 -0.94 -21.34 7.49
CA GLU A 159 -0.90 -22.78 7.17
C GLU A 159 0.28 -23.49 7.85
N LEU A 160 1.45 -22.84 7.94
CA LEU A 160 2.60 -23.34 8.71
C LEU A 160 2.26 -23.50 10.19
N LYS A 161 1.58 -22.52 10.80
CA LYS A 161 1.16 -22.58 12.21
C LYS A 161 0.17 -23.72 12.45
N LEU A 162 -0.68 -24.03 11.47
CA LEU A 162 -1.62 -25.16 11.51
C LEU A 162 -0.96 -26.52 11.20
N GLY A 163 0.33 -26.56 10.88
CA GLY A 163 1.06 -27.78 10.54
C GLY A 163 0.74 -28.33 9.15
N ARG A 164 0.02 -27.58 8.31
CA ARG A 164 -0.41 -27.98 6.96
C ARG A 164 0.69 -27.72 5.94
N ARG A 165 1.77 -28.52 6.04
CA ARG A 165 3.02 -28.33 5.29
C ARG A 165 2.82 -28.20 3.77
N SER A 166 2.03 -29.07 3.15
CA SER A 166 1.82 -29.03 1.69
C SER A 166 1.12 -27.76 1.22
N ALA A 167 0.16 -27.24 2.00
CA ALA A 167 -0.54 -25.99 1.68
C ALA A 167 0.40 -24.78 1.81
N ALA A 168 1.17 -24.73 2.91
CA ALA A 168 2.19 -23.71 3.11
C ALA A 168 3.27 -23.72 2.01
N GLU A 169 3.71 -24.90 1.57
CA GLU A 169 4.69 -25.05 0.50
C GLU A 169 4.19 -24.46 -0.83
N ALA A 170 2.94 -24.76 -1.19
CA ALA A 170 2.31 -24.20 -2.39
C ALA A 170 2.21 -22.66 -2.31
N LEU A 171 1.77 -22.12 -1.17
CA LEU A 171 1.66 -20.68 -0.95
C LEU A 171 3.03 -19.98 -0.98
N LEU A 172 4.06 -20.56 -0.36
CA LEU A 172 5.42 -20.01 -0.42
C LEU A 172 6.01 -20.08 -1.83
N GLY A 173 5.62 -21.08 -2.63
CA GLY A 173 5.96 -21.15 -4.04
C GLY A 173 5.31 -20.03 -4.86
N THR A 174 4.07 -19.69 -4.56
CA THR A 174 3.39 -18.52 -5.15
C THR A 174 4.05 -17.22 -4.70
N ALA A 175 4.33 -17.05 -3.40
CA ALA A 175 5.04 -15.89 -2.87
C ALA A 175 6.44 -15.72 -3.51
N TRP A 176 7.15 -16.82 -3.79
CA TRP A 176 8.41 -16.79 -4.51
C TRP A 176 8.29 -16.18 -5.91
N ARG A 177 7.26 -16.57 -6.66
CA ARG A 177 7.01 -16.03 -8.01
C ARG A 177 6.64 -14.55 -7.95
N LEU A 178 5.72 -14.19 -7.05
CA LEU A 178 5.30 -12.80 -6.87
C LEU A 178 6.48 -11.89 -6.53
N ALA A 179 7.36 -12.31 -5.60
CA ALA A 179 8.57 -11.56 -5.28
C ALA A 179 9.54 -11.43 -6.46
N ALA A 180 9.57 -12.41 -7.37
CA ALA A 180 10.35 -12.31 -8.62
C ALA A 180 9.73 -11.32 -9.61
N GLU A 181 8.41 -11.34 -9.74
CA GLU A 181 7.64 -10.49 -10.65
C GLU A 181 7.67 -9.02 -10.21
N THR A 182 7.64 -8.74 -8.90
CA THR A 182 7.77 -7.39 -8.33
C THR A 182 9.23 -6.91 -8.22
N GLY A 183 10.20 -7.78 -8.44
CA GLY A 183 11.63 -7.45 -8.31
C GLY A 183 12.13 -7.34 -6.86
N ASP A 184 11.37 -7.85 -5.88
CA ASP A 184 11.75 -7.85 -4.46
C ASP A 184 12.80 -8.92 -4.15
N THR A 185 14.04 -8.61 -4.52
CA THR A 185 15.20 -9.49 -4.28
C THR A 185 15.47 -9.74 -2.80
N ALA A 186 15.16 -8.77 -1.93
CA ALA A 186 15.32 -8.93 -0.49
C ALA A 186 14.34 -9.99 0.05
N MET A 187 13.07 -9.94 -0.35
CA MET A 187 12.10 -10.96 0.01
C MET A 187 12.46 -12.34 -0.53
N GLN A 188 13.01 -12.44 -1.74
CA GLN A 188 13.53 -13.72 -2.23
C GLN A 188 14.62 -14.29 -1.31
N GLU A 189 15.55 -13.46 -0.82
CA GLU A 189 16.57 -13.93 0.13
C GLU A 189 15.97 -14.41 1.45
N HIS A 190 14.93 -13.73 1.95
CA HIS A 190 14.20 -14.18 3.12
C HIS A 190 13.48 -15.53 2.87
N LEU A 191 12.80 -15.68 1.73
CA LEU A 191 12.15 -16.94 1.34
C LEU A 191 13.14 -18.10 1.20
N ARG A 192 14.35 -17.87 0.68
CA ARG A 192 15.40 -18.91 0.59
C ARG A 192 15.77 -19.52 1.93
N ARG A 193 15.51 -18.83 3.05
CA ARG A 193 15.71 -19.37 4.41
C ARG A 193 14.57 -20.27 4.88
N LEU A 194 13.39 -20.15 4.29
CA LEU A 194 12.21 -20.96 4.60
C LEU A 194 12.08 -22.18 3.69
N VAL A 195 12.47 -22.03 2.42
CA VAL A 195 12.30 -23.05 1.38
C VAL A 195 13.60 -23.38 0.64
N ARG A 196 13.63 -24.55 0.00
CA ARG A 196 14.57 -24.92 -1.05
C ARG A 196 13.88 -24.76 -2.39
N VAL A 197 14.41 -23.92 -3.27
CA VAL A 197 13.84 -23.71 -4.61
C VAL A 197 14.23 -24.89 -5.51
N ARG A 198 13.23 -25.57 -6.06
CA ARG A 198 13.41 -26.70 -7.00
C ARG A 198 13.27 -26.26 -8.44
N ASP A 199 12.39 -25.29 -8.70
CA ASP A 199 12.24 -24.62 -9.98
C ASP A 199 11.82 -23.17 -9.73
N SER A 200 12.68 -22.24 -10.10
CA SER A 200 12.41 -20.81 -9.90
C SER A 200 11.35 -20.28 -10.85
N ALA A 201 11.27 -20.80 -12.09
CA ALA A 201 10.34 -20.30 -13.09
C ALA A 201 8.91 -20.74 -12.79
N SER A 202 8.74 -21.99 -12.35
CA SER A 202 7.43 -22.52 -11.98
C SER A 202 7.03 -22.22 -10.53
N GLY A 203 7.91 -21.62 -9.72
CA GLY A 203 7.69 -21.40 -8.28
C GLY A 203 7.64 -22.70 -7.47
N ARG A 204 8.24 -23.80 -7.95
CA ARG A 204 8.24 -25.05 -7.21
C ARG A 204 9.29 -24.99 -6.12
N VAL A 205 8.83 -25.02 -4.88
CA VAL A 205 9.68 -24.93 -3.69
C VAL A 205 9.39 -26.12 -2.78
N GLU A 206 10.33 -26.42 -1.89
CA GLU A 206 10.18 -27.44 -0.85
C GLU A 206 10.45 -26.80 0.50
N LEU A 207 9.56 -26.98 1.47
CA LEU A 207 9.79 -26.48 2.83
C LEU A 207 11.06 -27.09 3.41
N ARG A 208 11.89 -26.26 4.06
CA ARG A 208 13.03 -26.79 4.81
C ARG A 208 12.55 -27.62 6.01
N ASP A 209 13.39 -28.58 6.40
CA ASP A 209 13.12 -29.49 7.52
C ASP A 209 13.05 -28.72 8.85
N ARG A 210 13.90 -27.70 9.00
CA ARG A 210 13.95 -26.81 10.16
C ARG A 210 13.82 -25.37 9.68
N ILE A 211 12.76 -24.72 10.14
CA ILE A 211 12.51 -23.30 9.89
C ILE A 211 12.59 -22.60 11.23
N ALA A 212 13.52 -21.67 11.39
CA ALA A 212 13.60 -20.89 12.61
C ALA A 212 12.44 -19.90 12.65
N LYS A 213 11.81 -19.73 13.82
CA LYS A 213 10.78 -18.70 14.03
C LYS A 213 11.30 -17.31 13.62
N PHE A 214 12.57 -17.04 13.92
CA PHE A 214 13.23 -15.80 13.53
C PHE A 214 13.20 -15.55 12.02
N ASP A 215 13.43 -16.56 11.18
CA ASP A 215 13.43 -16.39 9.72
C ASP A 215 12.02 -16.09 9.19
N VAL A 216 10.99 -16.67 9.81
CA VAL A 216 9.58 -16.38 9.47
C VAL A 216 9.22 -14.94 9.81
N GLU A 217 9.58 -14.46 11.00
CA GLU A 217 9.29 -13.08 11.40
C GLU A 217 10.11 -12.07 10.60
N ALA A 218 11.37 -12.39 10.27
CA ALA A 218 12.19 -11.54 9.42
C ALA A 218 11.60 -11.41 7.99
N ALA A 219 11.13 -12.52 7.42
CA ALA A 219 10.42 -12.50 6.13
C ALA A 219 9.10 -11.71 6.21
N ARG A 220 8.33 -11.87 7.29
CA ARG A 220 7.10 -11.10 7.54
C ARG A 220 7.36 -9.59 7.52
N ILE A 221 8.39 -9.12 8.24
CA ILE A 221 8.77 -7.71 8.26
C ILE A 221 9.10 -7.23 6.84
N GLN A 222 9.89 -8.01 6.08
CA GLN A 222 10.24 -7.65 4.70
C GLN A 222 8.99 -7.50 3.81
N THR A 223 8.02 -8.41 3.88
CA THR A 223 6.79 -8.32 3.04
C THR A 223 5.93 -7.08 3.29
N SER A 224 6.12 -6.40 4.42
CA SER A 224 5.40 -5.16 4.74
C SER A 224 6.08 -3.89 4.21
N THR A 225 7.32 -4.05 3.72
CA THR A 225 8.10 -3.00 3.06
C THR A 225 7.92 -3.15 1.56
N THR A 226 7.68 -2.03 0.87
CA THR A 226 7.47 -2.01 -0.58
C THR A 226 8.72 -1.54 -1.31
N VAL A 227 8.84 -1.91 -2.58
CA VAL A 227 10.01 -1.70 -3.44
C VAL A 227 9.75 -0.61 -4.48
#